data_AF-A0A4Q4ZC08-F1
#
_entry.id   AF-A0A4Q4ZC08-F1
#
_cell.length_a   1.000
_cell.length_b   1.000
_cell.length_c   1.000
_cell.angle_alpha   90.00
_cell.angle_beta   90.00
_cell.angle_gamma   90.00
#
_symmetry.space_group_name_H-M   'P 1'
#
loop_
_entity.id
_entity.type
_entity.pdbx_description
1 polymer ?
#
loop_
_entity_poly.entity_id
_entity_poly.type
_entity_poly.pdbx_seq_one_letter_code
_entity_poly.pdbx_strand_id
1 'polypeptide(L)'
;MKTSRPGQWSSCGLAYMVTGLNLSQKLDVDRMMVEGLGPARVSRQGVHHVREADEFASVDKSCIQDVIADNVGMMVFCVQQSVCMASVMCLDLSATLGSDERQIEGGLVLDPVPGVYKGVVTIDGNSWYGTIMSELGIFVDRCASSPTVQGSHEKMGVDLPEGCGAMPIGDLLARDASMVMNIKDVYLSTVRGGPTILSTVIRKFISERKTARANGDEELAAAYKPSTTATFGATSSAYGALSSKACGEMSMYMSRYCLRRMIEITTWCGQTVIYGETDSISVHIGGKPDIACTSAALRVKSKIFERMKRDSVREGRR
;
A
#
# COMPACT_ATOMS: atom_id res chain seq x y z
N MET A 1 -23.89 -22.46 18.42
CA MET A 1 -22.59 -22.48 17.71
C MET A 1 -22.50 -21.24 16.84
N LYS A 2 -21.48 -20.38 17.02
CA LYS A 2 -21.25 -19.25 16.11
C LYS A 2 -20.63 -19.80 14.83
N THR A 3 -21.35 -19.76 13.72
CA THR A 3 -20.79 -20.04 12.40
C THR A 3 -19.75 -18.96 12.09
N SER A 4 -18.52 -19.38 11.71
CA SER A 4 -17.49 -18.44 11.25
C SER A 4 -18.02 -17.65 10.06
N ARG A 5 -17.67 -16.36 9.99
CA ARG A 5 -18.01 -15.52 8.84
C ARG A 5 -17.19 -16.02 7.63
N PRO A 6 -17.75 -16.01 6.41
CA PRO A 6 -17.00 -16.35 5.19
C PRO A 6 -15.70 -15.55 5.12
N GLY A 7 -14.57 -16.24 4.93
CA GLY A 7 -13.24 -15.62 4.80
C GLY A 7 -12.44 -15.47 6.10
N GLN A 8 -13.00 -15.77 7.27
CA GLN A 8 -12.25 -15.74 8.53
C GLN A 8 -11.76 -17.14 8.90
N TRP A 9 -10.43 -17.33 8.87
CA TRP A 9 -9.82 -18.60 9.21
C TRP A 9 -9.60 -18.64 10.72
N SER A 10 -10.38 -19.45 11.43
CA SER A 10 -10.20 -19.64 12.88
C SER A 10 -9.20 -20.76 13.21
N SER A 11 -8.73 -21.50 12.20
CA SER A 11 -7.75 -22.57 12.32
C SER A 11 -6.99 -22.75 11.01
N CYS A 12 -5.70 -23.05 11.11
CA CYS A 12 -4.85 -23.48 9.99
C CYS A 12 -4.73 -25.01 9.92
N GLY A 13 -5.55 -25.75 10.66
CA GLY A 13 -5.58 -27.21 10.58
C GLY A 13 -6.07 -27.65 9.20
N LEU A 14 -5.37 -28.62 8.58
CA LEU A 14 -5.64 -29.06 7.21
C LEU A 14 -7.12 -29.34 6.92
N ALA A 15 -7.84 -29.98 7.86
CA ALA A 15 -9.27 -30.24 7.74
C ALA A 15 -10.12 -28.96 7.65
N TYR A 16 -9.77 -27.93 8.44
CA TYR A 16 -10.42 -26.63 8.38
C TYR A 16 -10.12 -25.93 7.05
N MET A 17 -8.87 -26.00 6.58
CA MET A 17 -8.44 -25.42 5.30
C MET A 17 -9.17 -26.07 4.10
N VAL A 18 -9.28 -27.40 4.10
CA VAL A 18 -10.04 -28.17 3.09
C VAL A 18 -11.49 -27.70 3.04
N THR A 19 -12.09 -27.47 4.20
CA THR A 19 -13.47 -26.97 4.31
C THR A 19 -13.60 -25.53 3.81
N GLY A 20 -12.69 -24.64 4.24
CA GLY A 20 -12.70 -23.22 3.90
C GLY A 20 -12.44 -22.95 2.41
N LEU A 21 -11.63 -23.78 1.77
CA LEU A 21 -11.34 -23.72 0.33
C LEU A 21 -12.36 -24.47 -0.53
N ASN A 22 -13.45 -24.97 0.07
CA ASN A 22 -14.47 -25.78 -0.61
C ASN A 22 -13.87 -27.00 -1.35
N LEU A 23 -12.78 -27.54 -0.80
CA LEU A 23 -12.16 -28.76 -1.30
C LEU A 23 -12.99 -29.94 -0.80
N SER A 24 -13.12 -30.99 -1.61
CA SER A 24 -13.94 -32.15 -1.23
C SER A 24 -13.45 -32.73 0.10
N GLN A 25 -14.25 -32.55 1.17
CA GLN A 25 -13.99 -33.14 2.48
C GLN A 25 -14.00 -34.67 2.35
N LYS A 26 -12.84 -35.29 2.47
CA LYS A 26 -12.72 -36.74 2.64
C LYS A 26 -11.63 -37.14 3.64
N LEU A 27 -11.19 -36.19 4.47
CA LEU A 27 -10.37 -36.48 5.65
C LEU A 27 -11.31 -36.82 6.80
N ASP A 28 -11.61 -38.11 6.96
CA ASP A 28 -12.20 -38.65 8.17
C ASP A 28 -11.13 -38.60 9.28
N VAL A 29 -11.19 -37.58 10.13
CA VAL A 29 -10.19 -37.34 11.18
C VAL A 29 -10.32 -38.37 12.31
N ASP A 30 -11.46 -39.07 12.40
CA ASP A 30 -11.73 -40.07 13.44
C ASP A 30 -11.21 -41.47 13.09
N ARG A 31 -10.61 -41.65 11.90
CA ARG A 31 -9.92 -42.87 11.50
C ARG A 31 -8.56 -42.52 10.91
N MET A 32 -7.48 -42.81 11.64
CA MET A 32 -6.08 -42.66 11.22
C MET A 32 -5.66 -43.57 10.04
N MET A 33 -6.46 -43.65 8.99
CA MET A 33 -6.08 -44.26 7.72
C MET A 33 -6.50 -43.36 6.57
N VAL A 34 -5.51 -42.87 5.84
CA VAL A 34 -5.68 -42.15 4.59
C VAL A 34 -6.24 -43.13 3.56
N GLU A 35 -7.53 -43.01 3.21
CA GLU A 35 -7.98 -43.54 1.92
C GLU A 35 -7.16 -42.83 0.84
N GLY A 36 -6.28 -43.58 0.18
CA GLY A 36 -5.40 -43.06 -0.85
C GLY A 36 -6.20 -42.32 -1.92
N LEU A 37 -6.05 -41.00 -1.96
CA LEU A 37 -6.45 -40.23 -3.13
C LEU A 37 -5.61 -40.74 -4.31
N GLY A 38 -6.27 -41.06 -5.42
CA GLY A 38 -5.56 -41.31 -6.67
C GLY A 38 -4.61 -40.14 -6.98
N PRO A 39 -3.38 -40.40 -7.45
CA PRO A 39 -2.30 -39.41 -7.58
C PRO A 39 -2.68 -38.14 -8.38
N ALA A 40 -3.72 -38.22 -9.21
CA ALA A 40 -4.22 -37.14 -10.05
C ALA A 40 -4.95 -35.99 -9.31
N ARG A 41 -5.36 -36.15 -8.04
CA ARG A 41 -6.06 -35.08 -7.29
C ARG A 41 -5.16 -34.28 -6.37
N VAL A 42 -4.21 -34.94 -5.70
CA VAL A 42 -3.16 -34.27 -4.91
C VAL A 42 -2.28 -33.42 -5.82
N SER A 43 -2.03 -33.88 -7.06
CA SER A 43 -1.30 -33.09 -8.05
C SER A 43 -2.00 -31.79 -8.42
N ARG A 44 -3.34 -31.74 -8.52
CA ARG A 44 -4.04 -30.50 -8.90
C ARG A 44 -3.93 -29.38 -7.86
N GLN A 45 -3.99 -29.70 -6.57
CA GLN A 45 -3.80 -28.70 -5.50
C GLN A 45 -2.36 -28.21 -5.41
N GLY A 46 -1.39 -29.11 -5.50
CA GLY A 46 0.02 -28.72 -5.61
C GLY A 46 0.26 -27.83 -6.82
N VAL A 47 -0.35 -28.15 -7.97
CA VAL A 47 -0.24 -27.36 -9.20
C VAL A 47 -0.84 -25.96 -9.05
N HIS A 48 -1.97 -25.77 -8.34
CA HIS A 48 -2.52 -24.43 -8.13
C HIS A 48 -1.62 -23.55 -7.26
N HIS A 49 -1.14 -24.04 -6.12
CA HIS A 49 -0.24 -23.27 -5.26
C HIS A 49 1.13 -23.02 -5.88
N VAL A 50 1.67 -24.01 -6.60
CA VAL A 50 2.92 -23.84 -7.35
C VAL A 50 2.73 -22.82 -8.47
N ARG A 51 1.57 -22.80 -9.14
CA ARG A 51 1.28 -21.82 -10.18
C ARG A 51 1.11 -20.41 -9.61
N GLU A 52 0.38 -20.22 -8.52
CA GLU A 52 0.29 -18.92 -7.84
C GLU A 52 1.70 -18.46 -7.42
N ALA A 53 2.50 -19.34 -6.81
CA ALA A 53 3.85 -19.02 -6.40
C ALA A 53 4.78 -18.70 -7.58
N ASP A 54 4.61 -19.37 -8.73
CA ASP A 54 5.36 -19.10 -9.97
C ASP A 54 4.95 -17.75 -10.59
N GLU A 55 3.65 -17.43 -10.59
CA GLU A 55 3.16 -16.12 -11.03
C GLU A 55 3.70 -14.99 -10.14
N PHE A 56 3.69 -15.17 -8.80
CA PHE A 56 4.32 -14.24 -7.87
C PHE A 56 5.84 -14.12 -8.07
N ALA A 57 6.54 -15.25 -8.23
CA ALA A 57 7.99 -15.27 -8.46
C ALA A 57 8.35 -14.52 -9.75
N SER A 58 7.55 -14.69 -10.80
CA SER A 58 7.70 -14.00 -12.08
C SER A 58 7.50 -12.49 -11.93
N VAL A 59 6.47 -12.06 -11.19
CA VAL A 59 6.18 -10.63 -10.91
C VAL A 59 7.33 -9.97 -10.14
N ASP A 60 7.76 -10.59 -9.05
CA ASP A 60 8.77 -10.03 -8.15
C ASP A 60 10.21 -10.40 -8.52
N LYS A 61 10.40 -11.11 -9.63
CA LYS A 61 11.71 -11.59 -10.11
C LYS A 61 12.52 -12.31 -9.03
N SER A 62 11.84 -12.99 -8.12
CA SER A 62 12.44 -13.75 -7.02
C SER A 62 12.46 -15.24 -7.35
N CYS A 63 13.13 -16.05 -6.53
CA CYS A 63 13.00 -17.48 -6.66
C CYS A 63 11.69 -17.95 -6.00
N ILE A 64 11.08 -19.02 -6.52
CA ILE A 64 9.84 -19.57 -5.96
C ILE A 64 9.95 -19.91 -4.48
N GLN A 65 11.16 -20.25 -4.01
CA GLN A 65 11.42 -20.51 -2.59
C GLN A 65 11.24 -19.25 -1.73
N ASP A 66 11.63 -18.07 -2.21
CA ASP A 66 11.42 -16.81 -1.48
C ASP A 66 9.93 -16.49 -1.36
N VAL A 67 9.16 -16.76 -2.41
CA VAL A 67 7.70 -16.59 -2.43
C VAL A 67 7.03 -17.55 -1.44
N ILE A 68 7.41 -18.84 -1.47
CA ILE A 68 6.87 -19.85 -0.56
C ILE A 68 7.22 -19.55 0.90
N ALA A 69 8.41 -19.00 1.14
CA ALA A 69 8.85 -18.57 2.46
C ALA A 69 8.20 -17.25 2.93
N ASP A 70 7.34 -16.64 2.11
CA ASP A 70 6.71 -15.34 2.35
C ASP A 70 7.74 -14.25 2.67
N ASN A 71 8.90 -14.31 2.01
CA ASN A 71 9.97 -13.34 2.22
C ASN A 71 9.75 -12.10 1.36
N VAL A 72 8.67 -11.39 1.67
CA VAL A 72 8.21 -10.19 0.97
C VAL A 72 9.31 -9.12 0.87
N GLY A 73 10.16 -9.01 1.89
CA GLY A 73 11.31 -8.10 1.86
C GLY A 73 12.33 -8.46 0.78
N MET A 74 12.64 -9.74 0.60
CA MET A 74 13.54 -10.21 -0.46
C MET A 74 12.94 -10.05 -1.85
N MET A 75 11.64 -10.30 -2.01
CA MET A 75 10.93 -10.08 -3.26
C MET A 75 11.05 -8.61 -3.72
N VAL A 76 10.76 -7.68 -2.82
CA VAL A 76 10.90 -6.23 -3.07
C VAL A 76 12.36 -5.84 -3.35
N PHE A 77 13.31 -6.41 -2.61
CA PHE A 77 14.74 -6.20 -2.81
C PHE A 77 15.21 -6.61 -4.22
N CYS A 78 14.82 -7.79 -4.70
CA CYS A 78 15.21 -8.30 -6.03
C CYS A 78 14.75 -7.35 -7.14
N VAL A 79 13.50 -6.88 -7.09
CA VAL A 79 12.99 -5.93 -8.08
C VAL A 79 13.71 -4.58 -8.00
N GLN A 80 13.92 -4.06 -6.80
CA GLN A 80 14.62 -2.78 -6.61
C GLN A 80 16.08 -2.87 -7.07
N GLN A 81 16.81 -3.94 -6.73
CA GLN A 81 18.17 -4.16 -7.19
C GLN A 81 18.23 -4.22 -8.72
N SER A 82 17.28 -4.91 -9.37
CA SER A 82 17.17 -4.95 -10.83
C SER A 82 17.01 -3.55 -11.45
N VAL A 83 16.18 -2.69 -10.85
CA VAL A 83 15.99 -1.30 -11.32
C VAL A 83 17.20 -0.41 -11.04
N CYS A 84 17.87 -0.59 -9.89
CA CYS A 84 19.10 0.13 -9.57
C CYS A 84 20.19 -0.18 -10.59
N MET A 85 20.43 -1.45 -10.89
CA MET A 85 21.43 -1.87 -11.89
C MET A 85 21.09 -1.30 -13.28
N ALA A 86 19.82 -1.33 -13.69
CA ALA A 86 19.37 -0.74 -14.96
C ALA A 86 19.56 0.79 -15.01
N SER A 87 19.60 1.44 -13.85
CA SER A 87 19.78 2.89 -13.70
C SER A 87 21.22 3.29 -13.37
N VAL A 88 22.18 2.36 -13.42
CA VAL A 88 23.60 2.58 -13.07
C VAL A 88 23.76 3.07 -11.62
N MET A 89 22.93 2.54 -10.72
CA MET A 89 22.96 2.82 -9.28
C MET A 89 23.33 1.55 -8.50
N CYS A 90 23.97 1.73 -7.36
CA CYS A 90 24.27 0.67 -6.41
C CYS A 90 23.46 0.86 -5.14
N LEU A 91 22.99 -0.25 -4.56
CA LEU A 91 22.36 -0.24 -3.25
C LEU A 91 23.44 -0.31 -2.16
N ASP A 92 23.40 0.64 -1.23
CA ASP A 92 24.25 0.63 -0.05
C ASP A 92 23.63 -0.27 1.02
N LEU A 93 24.23 -1.45 1.22
CA LEU A 93 23.78 -2.41 2.22
C LEU A 93 24.39 -2.15 3.61
N SER A 94 25.31 -1.21 3.75
CA SER A 94 25.96 -0.92 5.04
C SER A 94 24.99 -0.38 6.09
N ALA A 95 23.89 0.24 5.65
CA ALA A 95 22.83 0.76 6.50
C ALA A 95 21.98 -0.33 7.20
N THR A 96 22.07 -1.60 6.79
CA THR A 96 21.30 -2.71 7.38
C THR A 96 21.64 -3.04 8.83
N LEU A 97 22.73 -2.48 9.36
CA LEU A 97 23.24 -2.78 10.70
C LEU A 97 22.62 -1.91 11.80
N GLY A 98 21.92 -0.82 11.47
CA GLY A 98 21.24 0.04 12.43
C GLY A 98 19.73 -0.19 12.41
N SER A 99 19.20 -0.98 13.36
CA SER A 99 17.75 -1.12 13.50
C SER A 99 17.17 0.16 14.12
N ASP A 100 16.38 0.90 13.34
CA ASP A 100 15.54 1.96 13.87
C ASP A 100 14.21 1.35 14.35
N GLU A 101 14.19 0.92 15.61
CA GLU A 101 13.03 0.28 16.25
C GLU A 101 11.91 1.27 16.62
N ARG A 102 12.03 2.55 16.24
CA ARG A 102 10.98 3.53 16.50
C ARG A 102 9.66 3.08 15.89
N GLN A 103 8.61 3.11 16.71
CA GLN A 103 7.25 2.85 16.26
C GLN A 103 6.75 4.04 15.44
N ILE A 104 6.29 3.74 14.23
CA ILE A 104 5.63 4.69 13.35
C ILE A 104 4.17 4.80 13.78
N GLU A 105 3.64 6.02 13.83
CA GLU A 105 2.20 6.23 14.01
C GLU A 105 1.42 5.59 12.84
N GLY A 106 0.49 4.70 13.16
CA GLY A 106 -0.27 3.91 12.19
C GLY A 106 -1.28 4.71 11.33
N GLY A 107 -2.12 3.96 10.61
CA GLY A 107 -3.19 4.51 9.79
C GLY A 107 -4.27 5.23 10.62
N LEU A 108 -5.02 6.12 9.97
CA LEU A 108 -6.16 6.78 10.59
C LEU A 108 -7.36 5.81 10.60
N VAL A 109 -7.95 5.62 11.78
CA VAL A 109 -9.21 4.88 11.96
C VAL A 109 -10.23 5.85 12.53
N LEU A 110 -11.39 5.94 11.88
CA LEU A 110 -12.53 6.70 12.38
C LEU A 110 -13.36 5.81 13.29
N ASP A 111 -13.78 6.34 14.44
CA ASP A 111 -14.76 5.65 15.29
C ASP A 111 -16.03 5.33 14.47
N PRO A 112 -16.48 4.07 14.47
CA PRO A 112 -17.67 3.70 13.72
C PRO A 112 -18.90 4.37 14.32
N VAL A 113 -19.78 4.89 13.47
CA VAL A 113 -21.13 5.30 13.90
C VAL A 113 -21.96 4.02 14.01
N PRO A 114 -22.37 3.60 15.23
CA PRO A 114 -23.05 2.33 15.41
C PRO A 114 -24.46 2.38 14.83
N GLY A 115 -24.83 1.34 14.08
CA GLY A 115 -26.17 1.22 13.51
C GLY A 115 -26.29 0.14 12.45
N VAL A 116 -27.53 -0.13 12.04
CA VAL A 116 -27.83 -0.96 10.88
C VAL A 116 -28.22 -0.04 9.74
N TYR A 117 -27.38 0.00 8.71
CA TYR A 117 -27.52 0.94 7.60
C TYR A 117 -27.94 0.22 6.32
N LYS A 118 -28.79 0.89 5.53
CA LYS A 118 -29.10 0.49 4.15
C LYS A 118 -28.55 1.54 3.19
N GLY A 119 -27.95 1.10 2.09
CA GLY A 119 -27.33 2.01 1.12
C GLY A 119 -26.01 2.60 1.62
N VAL A 120 -25.12 1.72 2.10
CA VAL A 120 -23.73 2.06 2.41
C VAL A 120 -22.87 1.74 1.20
N VAL A 121 -21.96 2.63 0.86
CA VAL A 121 -20.96 2.39 -0.19
C VAL A 121 -19.57 2.58 0.38
N THR A 122 -18.64 1.75 -0.08
CA THR A 122 -17.24 1.86 0.30
C THR A 122 -16.47 2.53 -0.82
N ILE A 123 -15.70 3.57 -0.47
CA ILE A 123 -14.75 4.21 -1.38
C ILE A 123 -13.36 3.86 -0.86
N ASP A 124 -12.62 3.11 -1.64
CA ASP A 124 -11.31 2.56 -1.30
C ASP A 124 -10.21 3.08 -2.23
N GLY A 125 -9.03 3.29 -1.66
CA GLY A 125 -7.82 3.70 -2.35
C GLY A 125 -7.21 2.56 -3.17
N ASN A 126 -7.06 2.74 -4.48
CA ASN A 126 -6.40 1.71 -5.29
C ASN A 126 -4.88 1.73 -5.08
N SER A 127 -4.34 0.71 -4.40
CA SER A 127 -2.93 0.64 -4.03
C SER A 127 -2.47 1.93 -3.34
N TRP A 128 -3.20 2.32 -2.29
CA TRP A 128 -3.13 3.62 -1.64
C TRP A 128 -1.71 4.08 -1.31
N TYR A 129 -0.97 3.30 -0.51
CA TYR A 129 0.40 3.63 -0.13
C TYR A 129 1.34 3.69 -1.33
N GLY A 130 1.27 2.71 -2.23
CA GLY A 130 2.09 2.70 -3.43
C GLY A 130 1.85 3.95 -4.30
N THR A 131 0.59 4.33 -4.48
CA THR A 131 0.24 5.54 -5.23
C THR A 131 0.79 6.80 -4.57
N ILE A 132 0.62 6.94 -3.24
CA ILE A 132 1.17 8.08 -2.48
C ILE A 132 2.69 8.15 -2.62
N MET A 133 3.40 7.06 -2.38
CA MET A 133 4.87 7.01 -2.49
C MET A 133 5.35 7.35 -3.90
N SER A 134 4.70 6.79 -4.92
CA SER A 134 5.06 6.98 -6.32
C SER A 134 4.81 8.41 -6.81
N GLU A 135 3.65 9.00 -6.48
CA GLU A 135 3.27 10.34 -6.92
C GLU A 135 4.05 11.44 -6.18
N LEU A 136 4.39 11.22 -4.91
CA LEU A 136 5.10 12.19 -4.08
C LEU A 136 6.62 11.97 -4.03
N GLY A 137 7.12 10.90 -4.66
CA GLY A 137 8.54 10.58 -4.69
C GLY A 137 9.12 10.26 -3.31
N ILE A 138 8.32 9.66 -2.42
CA ILE A 138 8.74 9.34 -1.03
C ILE A 138 9.60 8.08 -1.06
N PHE A 139 10.88 8.25 -1.35
CA PHE A 139 11.85 7.16 -1.49
C PHE A 139 13.25 7.51 -1.01
N VAL A 140 14.01 6.49 -0.59
CA VAL A 140 15.38 6.64 -0.08
C VAL A 140 16.32 7.37 -1.03
N ASP A 141 16.17 7.19 -2.35
CA ASP A 141 16.98 7.86 -3.38
C ASP A 141 16.63 9.35 -3.56
N ARG A 142 15.52 9.80 -2.99
CA ARG A 142 15.04 11.19 -3.00
C ARG A 142 14.92 11.81 -1.61
N CYS A 143 15.31 11.08 -0.57
CA CYS A 143 15.25 11.54 0.79
C CYS A 143 16.62 12.06 1.23
N ALA A 144 16.66 13.32 1.64
CA ALA A 144 17.83 13.91 2.27
C ALA A 144 17.59 14.12 3.76
N SER A 145 18.64 13.99 4.57
CA SER A 145 18.60 14.31 6.01
C SER A 145 18.71 15.81 6.25
N SER A 146 18.31 16.32 7.43
CA SER A 146 18.46 17.74 7.79
C SER A 146 19.86 18.31 7.49
N PRO A 147 20.97 17.66 7.90
CA PRO A 147 22.30 18.18 7.64
C PRO A 147 22.65 18.21 6.15
N THR A 148 22.21 17.22 5.37
CA THR A 148 22.42 17.19 3.92
C THR A 148 21.65 18.30 3.23
N VAL A 149 20.40 18.53 3.63
CA VAL A 149 19.55 19.59 3.10
C VAL A 149 20.15 20.96 3.43
N GLN A 150 20.50 21.18 4.70
CA GLN A 150 21.08 22.44 5.15
C GLN A 150 22.46 22.70 4.53
N GLY A 151 23.33 21.69 4.46
CA GLY A 151 24.63 21.79 3.79
C GLY A 151 24.49 22.01 2.29
N SER A 152 23.45 21.47 1.65
CA SER A 152 23.13 21.75 0.24
C SER A 152 22.65 23.19 0.04
N HIS A 153 21.83 23.71 0.95
CA HIS A 153 21.42 25.11 0.95
C HIS A 153 22.64 26.04 1.06
N GLU A 154 23.48 25.81 2.07
CA GLU A 154 24.67 26.62 2.33
C GLU A 154 25.71 26.56 1.19
N LYS A 155 25.94 25.38 0.61
CA LYS A 155 27.01 25.17 -0.39
C LYS A 155 26.56 25.39 -1.83
N MET A 156 25.32 25.06 -2.15
CA MET A 156 24.80 25.08 -3.53
C MET A 156 23.77 26.19 -3.76
N GLY A 157 23.43 26.98 -2.73
CA GLY A 157 22.41 28.03 -2.83
C GLY A 157 21.02 27.48 -3.14
N VAL A 158 20.74 26.23 -2.78
CA VAL A 158 19.41 25.63 -2.94
C VAL A 158 18.52 26.20 -1.86
N ASP A 159 17.67 27.17 -2.20
CA ASP A 159 16.78 27.80 -1.22
C ASP A 159 15.92 26.75 -0.49
N LEU A 160 16.12 26.67 0.82
CA LEU A 160 15.17 26.00 1.69
C LEU A 160 13.87 26.78 1.68
N PRO A 161 12.70 26.12 1.68
CA PRO A 161 11.45 26.82 1.88
C PRO A 161 11.52 27.68 3.14
N GLU A 162 11.30 28.99 2.98
CA GLU A 162 11.16 29.91 4.11
C GLU A 162 10.22 29.29 5.16
N GLY A 163 10.67 29.24 6.41
CA GLY A 163 9.90 28.65 7.51
C GLY A 163 10.22 27.18 7.83
N CYS A 164 11.08 26.47 7.08
CA CYS A 164 11.46 25.09 7.43
C CYS A 164 11.98 24.98 8.87
N GLY A 165 12.87 25.90 9.29
CA GLY A 165 13.45 25.90 10.64
C GLY A 165 12.46 26.12 11.79
N ALA A 166 11.26 26.61 11.51
CA ALA A 166 10.20 26.86 12.49
C ALA A 166 9.01 25.90 12.33
N MET A 167 9.09 24.93 11.42
CA MET A 167 7.99 24.02 11.13
C MET A 167 7.78 23.05 12.29
N PRO A 168 6.57 22.98 12.88
CA PRO A 168 6.24 22.00 13.90
C PRO A 168 6.55 20.56 13.46
N ILE A 169 6.89 19.70 14.43
CA ILE A 169 7.04 18.28 14.17
C ILE A 169 5.71 17.73 13.64
N GLY A 170 5.76 17.01 12.52
CA GLY A 170 4.60 16.44 11.85
C GLY A 170 3.96 17.38 10.82
N ASP A 171 4.40 18.63 10.70
CA ASP A 171 3.93 19.52 9.65
C ASP A 171 4.62 19.23 8.31
N LEU A 172 3.92 19.63 7.24
CA LEU A 172 4.31 19.43 5.86
C LEU A 172 4.27 20.76 5.11
N LEU A 173 5.42 21.16 4.56
CA LEU A 173 5.53 22.24 3.59
C LEU A 173 5.64 21.64 2.19
N ALA A 174 4.56 21.70 1.42
CA ALA A 174 4.56 21.31 0.02
C ALA A 174 4.67 22.57 -0.86
N ARG A 175 5.68 22.60 -1.74
CA ARG A 175 5.82 23.56 -2.85
C ARG A 175 5.71 22.82 -4.19
N ASP A 176 5.68 23.56 -5.29
CA ASP A 176 5.63 23.02 -6.67
C ASP A 176 6.68 21.91 -6.92
N ALA A 177 7.93 22.14 -6.52
CA ALA A 177 9.06 21.27 -6.83
C ALA A 177 9.52 20.37 -5.67
N SER A 178 9.09 20.62 -4.43
CA SER A 178 9.56 19.86 -3.28
C SER A 178 8.52 19.75 -2.16
N MET A 179 8.61 18.68 -1.37
CA MET A 179 7.88 18.55 -0.12
C MET A 179 8.88 18.42 1.00
N VAL A 180 8.71 19.21 2.06
CA VAL A 180 9.50 19.12 3.28
C VAL A 180 8.60 18.71 4.42
N MET A 181 8.95 17.63 5.11
CA MET A 181 8.29 17.20 6.34
C MET A 181 9.28 17.22 7.49
N ASN A 182 8.89 17.76 8.65
CA ASN A 182 9.71 17.75 9.86
C ASN A 182 9.31 16.54 10.70
N ILE A 183 10.18 15.54 10.72
CA ILE A 183 9.99 14.28 11.42
C ILE A 183 10.99 14.24 12.57
N LYS A 184 10.57 14.73 13.75
CA LYS A 184 11.31 14.60 15.03
C LYS A 184 12.84 14.67 14.83
N ASP A 185 13.31 15.78 14.27
CA ASP A 185 14.72 16.15 13.98
C ASP A 185 15.24 15.90 12.55
N VAL A 186 14.44 15.30 11.66
CA VAL A 186 14.79 15.09 10.24
C VAL A 186 13.85 15.87 9.33
N TYR A 187 14.41 16.77 8.51
CA TYR A 187 13.71 17.33 7.35
C TYR A 187 13.79 16.33 6.22
N LEU A 188 12.68 15.71 5.87
CA LEU A 188 12.59 14.93 4.65
C LEU A 188 12.22 15.87 3.52
N SER A 189 13.19 16.24 2.68
CA SER A 189 12.88 16.92 1.42
C SER A 189 12.76 15.87 0.32
N THR A 190 11.60 15.77 -0.32
CA THR A 190 11.44 15.02 -1.57
C THR A 190 11.36 15.99 -2.72
N VAL A 191 12.11 15.73 -3.80
CA VAL A 191 11.94 16.45 -5.06
C VAL A 191 10.76 15.84 -5.80
N ARG A 192 9.74 16.66 -6.05
CA ARG A 192 8.53 16.24 -6.78
C ARG A 192 8.86 16.08 -8.26
N GLY A 193 8.43 14.95 -8.81
CA GLY A 193 8.57 14.66 -10.23
C GLY A 193 9.87 13.94 -10.63
N GLY A 194 9.83 13.38 -11.83
CA GLY A 194 10.84 12.47 -12.35
C GLY A 194 10.70 11.03 -11.83
N PRO A 195 11.29 10.05 -12.52
CA PRO A 195 11.31 8.69 -12.04
C PRO A 195 12.24 8.58 -10.81
N THR A 196 11.74 7.94 -9.76
CA THR A 196 12.54 7.30 -8.71
C THR A 196 12.63 5.81 -8.99
N ILE A 197 13.62 5.13 -8.39
CA ILE A 197 13.76 3.67 -8.50
C ILE A 197 12.41 3.00 -8.21
N LEU A 198 11.78 3.37 -7.09
CA LEU A 198 10.55 2.71 -6.71
C LEU A 198 9.30 3.20 -7.44
N SER A 199 9.21 4.48 -7.78
CA SER A 199 8.06 4.94 -8.57
C SER A 199 8.01 4.20 -9.91
N THR A 200 9.17 3.78 -10.45
CA THR A 200 9.25 2.94 -11.65
C THR A 200 8.70 1.54 -11.38
N VAL A 201 9.08 0.92 -10.26
CA VAL A 201 8.58 -0.40 -9.83
C VAL A 201 7.07 -0.38 -9.57
N ILE A 202 6.58 0.55 -8.75
CA ILE A 202 5.15 0.66 -8.44
C ILE A 202 4.35 0.94 -9.70
N ARG A 203 4.78 1.90 -10.54
CA ARG A 203 4.05 2.20 -11.78
C ARG A 203 4.00 1.00 -12.71
N LYS A 204 5.10 0.23 -12.77
CA LYS A 204 5.12 -1.03 -13.51
C LYS A 204 4.08 -2.01 -12.97
N PHE A 205 4.09 -2.30 -11.66
CA PHE A 205 3.10 -3.19 -11.04
C PHE A 205 1.65 -2.72 -11.23
N ILE A 206 1.38 -1.42 -11.08
CA ILE A 206 0.04 -0.85 -11.31
C ILE A 206 -0.37 -1.02 -12.77
N SER A 207 0.55 -0.76 -13.71
CA SER A 207 0.30 -0.88 -15.14
C SER A 207 0.06 -2.34 -15.54
N GLU A 208 0.90 -3.26 -15.09
CA GLU A 208 0.78 -4.69 -15.42
C GLU A 208 -0.47 -5.30 -14.80
N ARG A 209 -0.83 -4.91 -13.57
CA ARG A 209 -2.12 -5.26 -12.96
C ARG A 209 -3.31 -4.80 -13.78
N LYS A 210 -3.24 -3.59 -14.35
CA LYS A 210 -4.31 -3.07 -15.22
C LYS A 210 -4.40 -3.87 -16.51
N THR A 211 -3.26 -4.25 -17.10
CA THR A 211 -3.20 -5.11 -18.28
C THR A 211 -3.77 -6.50 -18.00
N ALA A 212 -3.39 -7.12 -16.87
CA ALA A 212 -3.92 -8.43 -16.45
C ALA A 212 -5.46 -8.40 -16.35
N ARG A 213 -6.03 -7.38 -15.69
CA ARG A 213 -7.48 -7.17 -15.63
C ARG A 213 -8.12 -6.97 -16.99
N ALA A 214 -7.50 -6.19 -17.87
CA ALA A 214 -8.01 -5.97 -19.22
C ALA A 214 -8.05 -7.27 -20.05
N ASN A 215 -7.15 -8.21 -19.75
CA ASN A 215 -7.08 -9.53 -20.36
C ASN A 215 -7.99 -10.56 -19.67
N GLY A 216 -8.67 -10.20 -18.58
CA GLY A 216 -9.49 -11.12 -17.78
C GLY A 216 -8.67 -12.07 -16.88
N ASP A 217 -7.38 -11.79 -16.70
CA ASP A 217 -6.48 -12.56 -15.84
C ASP A 217 -6.54 -12.03 -14.39
N GLU A 218 -7.57 -12.46 -13.67
CA GLU A 218 -7.82 -12.00 -12.29
C GLU A 218 -6.82 -12.60 -11.29
N GLU A 219 -6.25 -13.78 -11.55
CA GLU A 219 -5.22 -14.40 -10.70
C GLU A 219 -3.94 -13.57 -10.72
N LEU A 220 -3.43 -13.26 -11.93
CA LEU A 220 -2.26 -12.40 -12.08
C LEU A 220 -2.52 -10.98 -11.56
N ALA A 221 -3.72 -10.43 -11.78
CA ALA A 221 -4.10 -9.13 -11.23
C ALA A 221 -4.18 -9.11 -9.70
N ALA A 222 -4.51 -10.24 -9.08
CA ALA A 222 -4.48 -10.42 -7.64
C ALA A 222 -3.03 -10.49 -7.13
N ALA A 223 -2.12 -11.13 -7.87
CA ALA A 223 -0.70 -11.23 -7.51
C ALA A 223 0.02 -9.87 -7.45
N TYR A 224 -0.25 -8.96 -8.40
CA TYR A 224 0.36 -7.62 -8.37
C TYR A 224 -0.09 -6.74 -7.20
N LYS A 225 -1.26 -7.00 -6.58
CA LYS A 225 -1.79 -6.14 -5.50
C LYS A 225 -0.91 -6.22 -4.24
N PRO A 226 -0.61 -7.41 -3.68
CA PRO A 226 0.35 -7.55 -2.58
C PRO A 226 1.70 -6.92 -2.88
N SER A 227 2.28 -7.08 -4.07
CA SER A 227 3.60 -6.51 -4.40
C SER A 227 3.65 -4.98 -4.23
N THR A 228 2.58 -4.25 -4.58
CA THR A 228 2.52 -2.80 -4.31
C THR A 228 2.47 -2.45 -2.81
N THR A 229 1.86 -3.30 -1.98
CA THR A 229 1.71 -3.09 -0.53
C THR A 229 2.97 -3.53 0.22
N ALA A 230 3.50 -4.67 -0.16
CA ALA A 230 4.79 -5.23 0.21
C ALA A 230 5.90 -4.19 0.12
N THR A 231 5.89 -3.40 -0.95
CA THR A 231 6.90 -2.39 -1.18
C THR A 231 6.89 -1.30 -0.10
N PHE A 232 5.71 -0.83 0.31
CA PHE A 232 5.59 0.07 1.46
C PHE A 232 6.04 -0.61 2.75
N GLY A 233 5.66 -1.88 2.95
CA GLY A 233 6.07 -2.67 4.12
C GLY A 233 7.59 -2.81 4.24
N ALA A 234 8.27 -3.13 3.14
CA ALA A 234 9.72 -3.25 3.09
C ALA A 234 10.42 -1.92 3.38
N THR A 235 9.91 -0.81 2.85
CA THR A 235 10.46 0.53 3.12
C THR A 235 10.18 1.02 4.54
N SER A 236 9.05 0.67 5.14
CA SER A 236 8.68 1.12 6.50
C SER A 236 9.12 0.17 7.63
N SER A 237 9.60 -1.02 7.26
CA SER A 237 10.17 -2.01 8.18
C SER A 237 11.29 -1.42 9.04
N ALA A 238 11.49 -1.91 10.25
CA ALA A 238 12.67 -1.58 11.06
C ALA A 238 13.95 -2.27 10.54
N TYR A 239 13.79 -3.27 9.68
CA TYR A 239 14.85 -4.14 9.19
C TYR A 239 14.75 -4.29 7.68
N GLY A 240 15.88 -4.23 6.99
CA GLY A 240 15.97 -4.50 5.56
C GLY A 240 16.91 -3.54 4.84
N ALA A 241 17.43 -3.99 3.70
CA ALA A 241 18.37 -3.25 2.85
C ALA A 241 17.86 -1.86 2.44
N LEU A 242 16.55 -1.67 2.39
CA LEU A 242 15.89 -0.48 1.86
C LEU A 242 14.88 0.09 2.84
N SER A 243 15.07 -0.24 4.12
CA SER A 243 14.32 0.34 5.22
C SER A 243 14.65 1.83 5.34
N SER A 244 13.59 2.63 5.44
CA SER A 244 13.65 4.04 5.81
C SER A 244 12.41 4.40 6.61
N LYS A 245 12.58 4.49 7.93
CA LYS A 245 11.51 4.92 8.84
C LYS A 245 10.96 6.29 8.44
N ALA A 246 11.81 7.23 8.02
CA ALA A 246 11.38 8.54 7.54
C ALA A 246 10.43 8.43 6.32
N CYS A 247 10.75 7.59 5.34
CA CYS A 247 9.85 7.33 4.21
C CYS A 247 8.53 6.71 4.67
N GLY A 248 8.58 5.76 5.60
CA GLY A 248 7.40 5.12 6.20
C GLY A 248 6.50 6.12 6.93
N GLU A 249 7.09 6.98 7.77
CA GLU A 249 6.39 8.02 8.53
C GLU A 249 5.76 9.06 7.61
N MET A 250 6.48 9.53 6.58
CA MET A 250 5.94 10.48 5.61
C MET A 250 4.80 9.87 4.79
N SER A 251 4.94 8.62 4.36
CA SER A 251 3.90 7.90 3.64
C SER A 251 2.63 7.70 4.49
N MET A 252 2.80 7.36 5.76
CA MET A 252 1.71 7.21 6.73
C MET A 252 1.03 8.55 7.01
N TYR A 253 1.81 9.61 7.22
CA TYR A 253 1.27 10.96 7.39
C TYR A 253 0.44 11.40 6.19
N MET A 254 0.99 11.24 4.97
CA MET A 254 0.26 11.58 3.74
C MET A 254 -0.99 10.72 3.54
N SER A 255 -0.95 9.45 3.95
CA SER A 255 -2.13 8.58 3.96
C SER A 255 -3.22 9.14 4.87
N ARG A 256 -2.88 9.50 6.12
CA ARG A 256 -3.83 10.12 7.06
C ARG A 256 -4.38 11.45 6.54
N TYR A 257 -3.51 12.30 5.96
CA TYR A 257 -3.91 13.56 5.35
C TYR A 257 -4.93 13.35 4.24
N CYS A 258 -4.63 12.46 3.29
CA CYS A 258 -5.51 12.14 2.17
C CYS A 258 -6.85 11.55 2.66
N LEU A 259 -6.86 10.68 3.67
CA LEU A 259 -8.09 10.12 4.23
C LEU A 259 -8.95 11.20 4.89
N ARG A 260 -8.35 12.11 5.68
CA ARG A 260 -9.07 13.27 6.25
C ARG A 260 -9.69 14.15 5.17
N ARG A 261 -8.94 14.44 4.10
CA ARG A 261 -9.48 15.20 2.95
C ARG A 261 -10.62 14.46 2.26
N MET A 262 -10.53 13.14 2.07
CA MET A 262 -11.63 12.35 1.53
C MET A 262 -12.89 12.46 2.39
N ILE A 263 -12.75 12.39 3.72
CA ILE A 263 -13.85 12.55 4.68
C ILE A 263 -14.45 13.95 4.55
N GLU A 264 -13.64 15.00 4.64
CA GLU A 264 -14.08 16.40 4.56
C GLU A 264 -14.84 16.69 3.26
N ILE A 265 -14.30 16.26 2.12
CA ILE A 265 -14.93 16.45 0.81
C ILE A 265 -16.26 15.68 0.74
N THR A 266 -16.31 14.47 1.29
CA THR A 266 -17.52 13.65 1.34
C THR A 266 -18.61 14.32 2.19
N THR A 267 -18.24 14.84 3.37
CA THR A 267 -19.14 15.58 4.26
C THR A 267 -19.62 16.87 3.60
N TRP A 268 -18.76 17.62 2.90
CA TRP A 268 -19.17 18.79 2.11
C TRP A 268 -20.12 18.47 0.97
N CYS A 269 -20.10 17.23 0.46
CA CYS A 269 -21.09 16.75 -0.51
C CYS A 269 -22.44 16.38 0.13
N GLY A 270 -22.63 16.65 1.42
CA GLY A 270 -23.84 16.33 2.17
C GLY A 270 -24.02 14.84 2.45
N GLN A 271 -22.94 14.04 2.36
CA GLN A 271 -22.97 12.62 2.68
C GLN A 271 -22.41 12.37 4.08
N THR A 272 -22.89 11.33 4.75
CA THR A 272 -22.40 10.95 6.08
C THR A 272 -21.38 9.84 5.94
N VAL A 273 -20.16 10.06 6.42
CA VAL A 273 -19.15 8.99 6.60
C VAL A 273 -19.44 8.30 7.93
N ILE A 274 -19.66 6.98 7.89
CA ILE A 274 -20.03 6.20 9.07
C ILE A 274 -18.88 5.35 9.61
N TYR A 275 -17.84 5.12 8.80
CA TYR A 275 -16.61 4.43 9.18
C TYR A 275 -15.51 4.81 8.20
N GLY A 276 -14.26 4.73 8.64
CA GLY A 276 -13.10 4.92 7.79
C GLY A 276 -11.89 4.24 8.41
N GLU A 277 -11.09 3.60 7.56
CA GLU A 277 -9.93 2.84 7.99
C GLU A 277 -8.85 2.95 6.92
N THR A 278 -7.75 3.60 7.29
CA THR A 278 -6.48 3.68 6.56
C THR A 278 -6.56 4.27 5.15
N ASP A 279 -7.15 3.55 4.21
CA ASP A 279 -7.27 3.84 2.79
C ASP A 279 -8.72 3.84 2.29
N SER A 280 -9.69 3.53 3.16
CA SER A 280 -11.09 3.41 2.78
C SER A 280 -12.03 4.20 3.68
N ILE A 281 -13.15 4.65 3.11
CA ILE A 281 -14.28 5.24 3.84
C ILE A 281 -15.59 4.54 3.48
N SER A 282 -16.45 4.34 4.47
CA SER A 282 -17.81 3.86 4.31
C SER A 282 -18.77 5.04 4.41
N VAL A 283 -19.55 5.25 3.34
CA VAL A 283 -20.42 6.41 3.17
C VAL A 283 -21.86 5.96 3.13
N HIS A 284 -22.70 6.55 3.99
CA HIS A 284 -24.13 6.31 4.00
C HIS A 284 -24.84 7.25 3.02
N ILE A 285 -25.56 6.66 2.04
CA ILE A 285 -26.22 7.36 0.92
C ILE A 285 -27.76 7.43 1.07
N GLY A 286 -28.31 6.86 2.15
CA GLY A 286 -29.67 7.11 2.61
C GLY A 286 -30.76 6.18 2.06
N GLY A 287 -30.69 4.87 2.36
CA GLY A 287 -31.79 3.92 2.14
C GLY A 287 -32.25 3.70 0.68
N LYS A 288 -31.54 4.29 -0.28
CA LYS A 288 -31.85 4.24 -1.71
C LYS A 288 -31.72 2.81 -2.26
N PRO A 289 -32.42 2.47 -3.36
CA PRO A 289 -32.19 1.22 -4.07
C PRO A 289 -30.75 1.13 -4.61
N ASP A 290 -30.23 -0.08 -4.79
CA ASP A 290 -28.80 -0.35 -5.06
C ASP A 290 -28.25 0.40 -6.28
N ILE A 291 -29.02 0.48 -7.37
CA ILE A 291 -28.65 1.22 -8.59
C ILE A 291 -28.40 2.70 -8.30
N ALA A 292 -29.24 3.30 -7.44
CA ALA A 292 -29.10 4.69 -7.02
C ALA A 292 -27.92 4.88 -6.06
N CYS A 293 -27.55 3.85 -5.28
CA CYS A 293 -26.35 3.86 -4.45
C CYS A 293 -25.08 3.87 -5.30
N THR A 294 -24.99 3.04 -6.34
CA THR A 294 -23.82 3.01 -7.25
C THR A 294 -23.62 4.36 -7.95
N SER A 295 -24.70 4.95 -8.45
CA SER A 295 -24.63 6.24 -9.14
C SER A 295 -24.21 7.39 -8.20
N ALA A 296 -24.63 7.33 -6.93
CA ALA A 296 -24.23 8.28 -5.92
C ALA A 296 -22.76 8.06 -5.48
N ALA A 297 -22.31 6.81 -5.34
CA ALA A 297 -20.92 6.47 -5.05
C ALA A 297 -19.97 7.03 -6.11
N LEU A 298 -20.30 6.82 -7.40
CA LEU A 298 -19.51 7.35 -8.52
C LEU A 298 -19.43 8.88 -8.48
N ARG A 299 -20.53 9.55 -8.13
CA ARG A 299 -20.55 11.02 -8.00
C ARG A 299 -19.67 11.52 -6.87
N VAL A 300 -19.73 10.87 -5.70
CA VAL A 300 -18.87 11.21 -4.55
C VAL A 300 -17.41 10.98 -4.92
N LYS A 301 -17.09 9.81 -5.48
CA LYS A 301 -15.74 9.48 -5.97
C LYS A 301 -15.21 10.52 -6.96
N SER A 302 -15.99 10.90 -7.97
CA SER A 302 -15.57 11.92 -8.94
C SER A 302 -15.32 13.27 -8.29
N LYS A 303 -16.17 13.71 -7.35
CA LYS A 303 -15.97 14.97 -6.62
C LYS A 303 -14.73 14.96 -5.74
N ILE A 304 -14.47 13.85 -5.04
CA ILE A 304 -13.23 13.64 -4.28
C ILE A 304 -12.04 13.82 -5.21
N PHE A 305 -12.02 13.08 -6.33
CA PHE A 305 -10.92 13.11 -7.28
C PHE A 305 -10.67 14.51 -7.87
N GLU A 306 -11.72 15.18 -8.33
CA GLU A 306 -11.62 16.54 -8.87
C GLU A 306 -11.12 17.55 -7.85
N ARG A 307 -11.55 17.42 -6.59
CA ARG A 307 -11.18 18.38 -5.55
C ARG A 307 -9.76 18.14 -5.06
N MET A 308 -9.37 16.89 -4.81
CA MET A 308 -7.98 16.54 -4.50
C MET A 308 -7.04 17.03 -5.60
N LYS A 309 -7.38 16.82 -6.88
CA LYS A 309 -6.59 17.32 -8.01
C LYS A 309 -6.49 18.86 -8.01
N ARG A 310 -7.58 19.57 -7.71
CA ARG A 310 -7.57 21.05 -7.63
C ARG A 310 -6.72 21.56 -6.48
N ASP A 311 -6.76 20.90 -5.33
CA ASP A 311 -5.98 21.29 -4.17
C ASP A 311 -4.48 21.09 -4.44
N SER A 312 -4.09 20.00 -5.11
CA SER A 312 -2.70 19.79 -5.55
C SER A 312 -2.18 20.88 -6.50
N VAL A 313 -3.04 21.46 -7.35
CA VAL A 313 -2.67 22.57 -8.25
C VAL A 313 -2.57 23.91 -7.49
N ARG A 314 -3.37 24.11 -6.44
CA ARG A 314 -3.35 25.33 -5.63
C ARG A 314 -2.20 25.38 -4.65
N GLU A 315 -1.86 24.25 -4.04
CA GLU A 315 -0.68 24.11 -3.17
C GLU A 315 0.63 24.28 -3.95
N GLY A 316 0.64 23.92 -5.25
CA GLY A 316 1.77 24.20 -6.10
C GLY A 316 2.08 25.69 -6.29
N ARG A 317 1.04 26.52 -6.48
CA ARG A 317 1.19 27.96 -6.77
C ARG A 317 1.49 28.86 -5.56
N ARG A 318 1.65 28.30 -4.36
CA ARG A 318 1.97 29.05 -3.14
C ARG A 318 3.42 28.80 -2.74
#